data_AF-A0A9D7GA30-F1
#
_entry.id   AF-A0A9D7GA30-F1
#
_cell.length_a   1.000
_cell.length_b   1.000
_cell.length_c   1.000
_cell.angle_alpha   90.00
_cell.angle_beta   90.00
_cell.angle_gamma   90.00
#
_symmetry.space_group_name_H-M   'P 1'
#
loop_
_entity.id
_entity.type
_entity.pdbx_description
1 polymer ?
#
loop_
_entity_poly.entity_id
_entity_poly.type
_entity_poly.pdbx_seq_one_letter_code
_entity_poly.pdbx_strand_id
1 'polypeptide(L)'
;MTPSAHEAARLRVVANLSPREIEFIRAVCHESEPTYEQVAKQMGVAQNTVNGYRENIFHKFGIKSKAGLVIFAYKWGLLAKGG
;
A
#
# COMPACT_ATOMS: atom_id res chain seq x y z
N MET A 1 25.16 -14.13 3.61
CA MET A 1 24.82 -13.07 2.63
C MET A 1 24.25 -11.89 3.39
N THR A 2 24.90 -10.73 3.35
CA THR A 2 24.34 -9.49 3.89
C THR A 2 23.31 -8.94 2.90
N PRO A 3 22.14 -8.47 3.35
CA PRO A 3 21.20 -7.79 2.46
C PRO A 3 21.86 -6.55 1.86
N SER A 4 21.61 -6.29 0.58
CA SER A 4 22.00 -5.01 -0.02
C SER A 4 21.32 -3.85 0.73
N ALA A 5 21.90 -2.65 0.68
CA ALA A 5 21.32 -1.47 1.34
C ALA A 5 19.86 -1.22 0.90
N HIS A 6 19.54 -1.49 -0.37
CA HIS A 6 18.18 -1.37 -0.90
C HIS A 6 17.21 -2.40 -0.31
N GLU A 7 17.66 -3.64 -0.16
CA GLU A 7 16.86 -4.71 0.43
C GLU A 7 16.58 -4.47 1.92
N ALA A 8 17.58 -4.03 2.68
CA ALA A 8 17.41 -3.62 4.06
C ALA A 8 16.40 -2.47 4.21
N ALA A 9 16.44 -1.48 3.31
CA ALA A 9 15.48 -0.37 3.30
C ALA A 9 14.05 -0.86 2.99
N ARG A 10 13.89 -1.75 1.99
CA ARG A 10 12.61 -2.36 1.66
C ARG A 10 12.03 -3.13 2.84
N LEU A 11 12.83 -3.93 3.53
CA LEU A 11 12.37 -4.69 4.70
C LEU A 11 11.87 -3.77 5.81
N ARG A 12 12.55 -2.64 6.07
CA ARG A 12 12.08 -1.64 7.04
C ARG A 12 10.76 -1.01 6.62
N VAL A 13 10.58 -0.70 5.34
CA VAL A 13 9.32 -0.16 4.83
C VAL A 13 8.18 -1.15 5.03
N VAL A 14 8.38 -2.40 4.60
CA VAL A 14 7.38 -3.47 4.74
C VAL A 14 7.05 -3.73 6.21
N ALA A 15 8.04 -3.70 7.10
CA ALA A 15 7.84 -3.88 8.55
C ALA A 15 7.01 -2.77 9.22
N ASN A 16 6.92 -1.58 8.62
CA ASN A 16 6.09 -0.47 9.13
C ASN A 16 4.64 -0.53 8.59
N LEU A 17 4.34 -1.48 7.71
CA LEU A 17 2.99 -1.72 7.18
C LEU A 17 2.38 -2.94 7.85
N SER A 18 1.13 -2.80 8.29
CA SER A 18 0.32 -3.94 8.71
C SER A 18 -0.11 -4.78 7.51
N PRO A 19 -0.48 -6.07 7.72
CA PRO A 19 -1.02 -6.90 6.64
C PRO A 19 -2.22 -6.27 5.92
N ARG A 20 -3.10 -5.59 6.67
CA ARG A 20 -4.28 -4.90 6.11
C ARG A 20 -3.90 -3.65 5.31
N GLU A 21 -2.88 -2.90 5.72
CA GLU A 21 -2.37 -1.78 4.92
C GLU A 21 -1.73 -2.27 3.62
N ILE A 22 -1.00 -3.39 3.64
CA ILE A 22 -0.43 -4.01 2.42
C ILE A 22 -1.56 -4.45 1.47
N GLU A 23 -2.59 -5.10 2.00
CA GLU A 23 -3.78 -5.50 1.23
C GLU A 23 -4.47 -4.29 0.60
N PHE A 24 -4.69 -3.23 1.38
CA PHE A 24 -5.25 -1.97 0.88
C PHE A 24 -4.39 -1.37 -0.24
N ILE A 25 -3.06 -1.29 -0.06
CA ILE A 25 -2.14 -0.77 -1.08
C ILE A 25 -2.30 -1.54 -2.39
N ARG A 26 -2.35 -2.87 -2.32
CA ARG A 26 -2.51 -3.71 -3.52
C ARG A 26 -3.87 -3.52 -4.19
N ALA A 27 -4.95 -3.43 -3.42
CA ALA A 27 -6.29 -3.22 -3.95
C ALA A 27 -6.46 -1.84 -4.59
N VAL A 28 -6.02 -0.77 -3.93
CA VAL A 28 -6.19 0.61 -4.41
C VAL A 28 -5.27 0.97 -5.59
N CYS A 29 -4.10 0.32 -5.67
CA CYS A 29 -3.15 0.50 -6.77
C CYS A 29 -3.37 -0.49 -7.92
N HIS A 30 -4.48 -1.24 -7.93
CA HIS A 30 -4.84 -2.14 -9.02
C HIS A 30 -5.08 -1.37 -10.33
N GLU A 31 -4.77 -2.00 -11.46
CA GLU A 31 -4.89 -1.41 -12.80
C GLU A 31 -6.33 -1.01 -13.18
N SER A 32 -7.33 -1.67 -12.59
CA SER A 32 -8.75 -1.34 -12.78
C SER A 32 -9.19 -0.06 -12.09
N GLU A 33 -8.27 0.61 -11.37
CA GLU A 33 -8.50 1.85 -10.63
C GLU A 33 -9.79 1.87 -9.79
N PRO A 34 -9.97 0.91 -8.86
CA PRO A 34 -11.21 0.82 -8.10
C PRO A 34 -11.44 2.04 -7.22
N THR A 35 -12.71 2.37 -6.99
CA THR A 35 -13.10 3.38 -6.00
C THR A 35 -12.87 2.87 -4.58
N TYR A 36 -12.80 3.76 -3.59
CA TYR A 36 -12.66 3.32 -2.19
C TYR A 36 -13.83 2.47 -1.70
N GLU A 37 -15.02 2.65 -2.24
CA GLU A 37 -16.17 1.81 -1.94
C GLU A 37 -15.97 0.38 -2.46
N GLN A 38 -15.48 0.24 -3.70
CA GLN A 38 -15.16 -1.07 -4.28
C GLN A 38 -14.03 -1.77 -3.52
N VAL A 39 -12.98 -1.02 -3.14
CA VAL A 39 -11.89 -1.53 -2.30
C VAL A 39 -12.43 -1.99 -0.94
N ALA A 40 -13.28 -1.20 -0.30
CA ALA A 40 -13.89 -1.55 0.99
C ALA A 40 -14.72 -2.83 0.89
N LYS A 41 -15.54 -2.95 -0.17
CA LYS A 41 -16.31 -4.16 -0.48
C LYS A 41 -15.41 -5.37 -0.70
N GLN A 42 -14.35 -5.24 -1.49
CA GLN A 42 -13.38 -6.32 -1.75
C GLN A 42 -12.66 -6.77 -0.47
N MET A 43 -12.30 -5.82 0.39
CA MET A 43 -11.61 -6.07 1.65
C MET A 43 -12.54 -6.49 2.80
N GLY A 44 -13.86 -6.53 2.59
CA GLY A 44 -14.86 -6.87 3.61
C GLY A 44 -14.93 -5.89 4.78
N VAL A 45 -14.72 -4.60 4.54
CA VAL A 45 -14.72 -3.55 5.59
C VAL A 45 -15.57 -2.34 5.19
N ALA A 46 -15.82 -1.44 6.15
CA ALA A 46 -16.45 -0.17 5.88
C ALA A 46 -15.51 0.78 5.13
N GLN A 47 -16.07 1.69 4.33
CA GLN A 47 -15.31 2.71 3.60
C GLN A 47 -14.46 3.60 4.53
N ASN A 48 -14.95 3.90 5.74
CA ASN A 48 -14.18 4.65 6.74
C ASN A 48 -12.92 3.90 7.21
N THR A 49 -12.95 2.56 7.24
CA THR A 49 -11.77 1.75 7.57
C THR A 49 -10.71 1.87 6.47
N VAL A 50 -11.12 1.86 5.20
CA VAL A 50 -10.24 2.10 4.04
C VAL A 50 -9.61 3.49 4.11
N ASN A 51 -10.40 4.52 4.43
CA ASN A 51 -9.89 5.87 4.64
C ASN A 51 -8.84 5.92 5.78
N GLY A 52 -9.08 5.19 6.87
CA GLY A 52 -8.12 5.06 7.96
C GLY A 52 -6.80 4.40 7.54
N TYR A 53 -6.85 3.32 6.73
CA TYR A 53 -5.62 2.74 6.17
C TYR A 53 -4.85 3.75 5.31
N ARG A 54 -5.56 4.46 4.42
CA ARG A 54 -4.97 5.50 3.57
C ARG A 54 -4.29 6.59 4.38
N GLU A 55 -4.97 7.15 5.37
CA GLU A 55 -4.44 8.22 6.22
C GLU A 55 -3.22 7.77 7.02
N ASN A 56 -3.27 6.59 7.61
CA ASN A 56 -2.15 6.03 8.35
C ASN A 56 -0.92 5.82 7.45
N ILE A 57 -1.10 5.25 6.25
CA ILE A 57 0.00 5.07 5.30
C ILE A 57 0.56 6.43 4.87
N PHE A 58 -0.32 7.40 4.58
CA PHE A 58 0.09 8.72 4.14
C PHE A 58 0.90 9.44 5.22
N HIS A 59 0.45 9.34 6.46
CA HIS A 59 1.16 9.88 7.61
C HIS A 59 2.52 9.19 7.84
N LYS A 60 2.55 7.84 7.84
CA LYS A 60 3.79 7.05 8.06
C LYS A 60 4.89 7.36 7.06
N PHE A 61 4.54 7.61 5.79
CA PHE A 61 5.51 7.73 4.70
C PHE A 61 5.54 9.10 4.03
N GLY A 62 4.81 10.08 4.55
CA GLY A 62 4.74 11.44 4.01
C GLY A 62 4.13 11.52 2.61
N ILE A 63 3.22 10.61 2.28
CA ILE A 63 2.54 10.56 0.98
C ILE A 63 1.37 11.54 0.97
N LYS A 64 1.16 12.23 -0.15
CA LYS A 64 0.15 13.30 -0.27
C LYS A 64 -0.99 13.02 -1.25
N SER A 65 -0.88 11.95 -2.05
CA SER A 65 -1.86 11.65 -3.11
C SER A 65 -1.88 10.17 -3.47
N LYS A 66 -2.95 9.72 -4.16
CA LYS A 66 -3.06 8.36 -4.73
C LYS A 66 -1.89 8.07 -5.68
N ALA A 67 -1.54 9.02 -6.55
CA ALA A 67 -0.38 8.88 -7.44
C ALA A 67 0.93 8.70 -6.67
N GLY A 68 1.13 9.45 -5.58
CA GLY A 68 2.27 9.26 -4.68
C GLY A 68 2.29 7.88 -4.02
N LEU A 69 1.12 7.34 -3.66
CA LEU A 69 0.98 5.99 -3.13
C LEU A 69 1.38 4.92 -4.16
N VAL A 70 0.96 5.08 -5.42
CA VAL A 70 1.33 4.17 -6.52
C VAL A 70 2.84 4.16 -6.73
N ILE A 71 3.48 5.34 -6.78
CA ILE A 71 4.95 5.46 -6.92
C ILE A 71 5.65 4.80 -5.72
N PHE A 72 5.17 5.03 -4.51
CA PHE A 72 5.70 4.39 -3.30
C PHE A 72 5.59 2.86 -3.37
N ALA A 73 4.42 2.35 -3.74
CA ALA A 73 4.16 0.91 -3.81
C ALA A 73 5.04 0.24 -4.87
N TYR A 74 5.26 0.89 -6.01
CA TYR A 74 6.16 0.44 -7.06
C TYR A 74 7.62 0.42 -6.58
N LYS A 75 8.10 1.55 -6.01
CA LYS A 75 9.48 1.70 -5.52
C LYS A 75 9.89 0.59 -4.54
N TRP A 76 8.98 0.17 -3.67
CA TRP A 76 9.27 -0.83 -2.63
C TRP A 76 8.81 -2.25 -2.98
N GLY A 77 8.35 -2.48 -4.20
CA GLY A 77 7.92 -3.80 -4.67
C GLY A 77 6.76 -4.36 -3.85
N LEU A 78 5.77 -3.52 -3.53
CA LEU A 78 4.52 -3.90 -2.88
C LEU A 78 3.46 -4.36 -3.88
N LEU A 79 3.57 -3.90 -5.12
CA LEU A 79 2.81 -4.37 -6.26
C LEU A 79 3.49 -5.65 -6.76
N ALA A 80 2.83 -6.80 -6.58
CA ALA A 80 3.29 -8.02 -7.24
C ALA A 80 3.12 -7.84 -8.75
N LYS A 81 4.04 -8.38 -9.56
CA LYS A 81 3.70 -8.71 -10.94
C LYS A 81 2.50 -9.67 -10.86
N GLY A 82 1.38 -9.29 -11.47
CA GLY A 82 0.26 -10.19 -11.67
C GLY A 82 0.76 -11.49 -12.29
N GLY A 83 0.20 -12.61 -11.86
CA GLY A 83 0.38 -13.91 -12.50
C GLY A 83 -0.22 -13.92 -13.90
#